data_AF-A0A2D4S4M2-F1
#
_entry.id   AF-A0A2D4S4M2-F1
#
_cell.length_a   1.000
_cell.length_b   1.000
_cell.length_c   1.000
_cell.angle_alpha   90.00
_cell.angle_beta   90.00
_cell.angle_gamma   90.00
#
_symmetry.space_group_name_H-M   'P 1'
#
loop_
_entity.id
_entity.type
_entity.pdbx_description
1 polymer ?
#
loop_
_entity_poly.entity_id
_entity_poly.type
_entity_poly.pdbx_seq_one_letter_code
_entity_poly.pdbx_strand_id
1 'polypeptide(L)'
;FFRNFRAGGVGSVRGYTSNSLGPRGAIKRLLNTPGGGPADEDLNDVQDVGYYADNNSLGGNLLTEASMELVFPLPFVEDQRSMRSVVFLDAGNVFDTECLVLTEGNGASDSNDHPSCVEGFDANEIRLGTGVSLTWVTAIGPLTFTFARSLNSKDDDETEGFEFSLGQVF
;
A
#
# COMPACT_ATOMS: atom_id res chain seq x y z
N PHE A 1 -6.37 -4.95 14.14
CA PHE A 1 -6.01 -4.70 12.73
C PHE A 1 -7.21 -4.62 11.77
N PHE A 2 -8.44 -5.07 12.10
CA PHE A 2 -9.61 -5.01 11.17
C PHE A 2 -10.15 -3.60 10.87
N ARG A 3 -9.57 -2.55 11.47
CA ARG A 3 -10.01 -1.15 11.35
C ARG A 3 -8.88 -0.21 10.93
N ASN A 4 -7.82 -0.77 10.36
CA ASN A 4 -6.69 0.01 9.88
C ASN A 4 -7.09 0.73 8.58
N PHE A 5 -6.58 1.93 8.40
CA PHE A 5 -6.60 2.61 7.11
C PHE A 5 -5.59 1.95 6.16
N ARG A 6 -5.84 2.08 4.86
CA ARG A 6 -5.00 1.54 3.79
C ARG A 6 -4.90 2.59 2.67
N ALA A 7 -3.79 2.58 1.95
CA ALA A 7 -3.55 3.47 0.82
C ALA A 7 -2.85 2.72 -0.33
N GLY A 8 -2.90 3.31 -1.53
CA GLY A 8 -2.44 2.74 -2.78
C GLY A 8 -3.61 2.24 -3.65
N GLY A 9 -3.46 2.40 -4.96
CA GLY A 9 -4.42 2.00 -5.99
C GLY A 9 -5.48 3.07 -6.31
N VAL A 10 -6.44 2.69 -7.15
CA VAL A 10 -7.58 3.56 -7.52
C VAL A 10 -8.37 3.99 -6.28
N GLY A 11 -8.61 5.30 -6.14
CA GLY A 11 -9.32 5.90 -5.01
C GLY A 11 -8.41 6.40 -3.88
N SER A 12 -7.09 6.18 -4.01
CA SER A 12 -6.05 6.61 -3.08
C SER A 12 -4.87 7.18 -3.91
N VAL A 13 -3.65 6.72 -3.70
CA VAL A 13 -2.45 7.09 -4.45
C VAL A 13 -2.28 6.14 -5.64
N ARG A 14 -2.76 6.58 -6.82
CA ARG A 14 -2.63 5.81 -8.07
C ARG A 14 -1.16 5.68 -8.48
N GLY A 15 -0.80 4.54 -9.08
CA GLY A 15 0.60 4.20 -9.40
C GLY A 15 1.23 3.22 -8.40
N TYR A 16 0.54 2.97 -7.29
CA TYR A 16 0.87 1.96 -6.29
C TYR A 16 -0.22 0.88 -6.28
N THR A 17 0.16 -0.35 -5.96
CA THR A 17 -0.78 -1.47 -5.84
C THR A 17 -1.85 -1.17 -4.80
N SER A 18 -3.07 -1.69 -4.99
CA SER A 18 -4.16 -1.49 -4.05
C SER A 18 -3.77 -1.90 -2.64
N ASN A 19 -3.94 -0.97 -1.69
CA ASN A 19 -3.65 -1.15 -0.27
C ASN A 19 -2.17 -1.41 0.06
N SER A 20 -1.21 -1.28 -0.86
CA SER A 20 0.19 -1.66 -0.59
C SER A 20 0.99 -0.65 0.26
N LEU A 21 0.49 0.57 0.43
CA LEU A 21 1.20 1.62 1.14
C LEU A 21 0.96 1.56 2.66
N GLY A 22 2.03 1.85 3.41
CA GLY A 22 2.01 2.04 4.86
C GLY A 22 2.81 1.00 5.64
N PRO A 23 2.58 0.89 6.95
CA PRO A 23 3.27 -0.07 7.80
C PRO A 23 3.08 -1.49 7.32
N ARG A 24 4.16 -2.26 7.36
CA ARG A 24 4.18 -3.67 6.96
C ARG A 24 4.09 -4.58 8.16
N GLY A 25 3.79 -5.84 7.91
CA GLY A 25 3.77 -6.85 8.96
C GLY A 25 5.15 -7.25 9.46
N ALA A 26 5.13 -8.06 10.52
CA ALA A 26 6.28 -8.80 10.98
C ALA A 26 5.91 -10.28 11.12
N ILE A 27 6.81 -11.16 10.69
CA ILE A 27 6.69 -12.60 10.84
C ILE A 27 7.70 -13.13 11.86
N LYS A 28 7.26 -14.10 12.67
CA LYS A 28 8.08 -14.80 13.65
C LYS A 28 8.82 -15.96 12.96
N ARG A 29 10.15 -15.99 13.03
CA ARG A 29 10.99 -17.04 12.40
C ARG A 29 12.08 -17.55 13.35
N LEU A 30 12.39 -18.84 13.20
CA LEU A 30 13.46 -19.52 13.93
C LEU A 30 14.84 -19.17 13.38
N LEU A 31 15.78 -18.80 14.26
CA LEU A 31 17.10 -18.29 13.88
C LEU A 31 18.14 -19.39 13.58
N ASN A 32 17.94 -20.61 14.07
CA ASN A 32 18.92 -21.71 13.97
C ASN A 32 18.56 -22.85 12.99
N THR A 33 17.55 -22.66 12.12
CA THR A 33 17.18 -23.68 11.12
C THR A 33 17.77 -23.30 9.76
N PRO A 34 18.69 -24.09 9.16
CA PRO A 34 19.13 -23.88 7.79
C PRO A 34 17.91 -24.00 6.86
N GLY A 35 17.46 -22.89 6.30
CA GLY A 35 16.27 -22.83 5.44
C GLY A 35 15.08 -22.06 5.99
N GLY A 36 15.13 -21.54 7.23
CA GLY A 36 14.19 -20.53 7.75
C GLY A 36 12.71 -20.82 7.46
N GLY A 37 12.24 -21.99 7.90
CA GLY A 37 10.80 -22.29 7.90
C GLY A 37 10.06 -21.44 8.94
N PRO A 38 8.71 -21.34 8.85
CA PRO A 38 7.90 -20.77 9.93
C PRO A 38 8.17 -21.53 11.23
N ALA A 39 8.14 -20.83 12.36
CA ALA A 39 8.22 -21.45 13.68
C ALA A 39 7.01 -22.38 13.86
N ASP A 40 7.26 -23.69 13.95
CA ASP A 40 6.25 -24.67 14.36
C ASP A 40 6.05 -24.57 15.88
N GLU A 41 4.80 -24.61 16.36
CA GLU A 41 4.47 -24.38 17.77
C GLU A 41 4.86 -25.55 18.69
N ASP A 42 5.26 -26.70 18.12
CA ASP A 42 5.51 -27.96 18.84
C ASP A 42 7.01 -28.30 19.03
N LEU A 43 7.87 -27.31 19.34
CA LEU A 43 9.29 -27.56 19.64
C LEU A 43 9.66 -27.10 21.06
N ASN A 44 9.68 -28.06 21.99
CA ASN A 44 10.06 -27.90 23.40
C ASN A 44 11.59 -27.76 23.62
N ASP A 45 12.34 -27.32 22.62
CA ASP A 45 13.80 -27.17 22.73
C ASP A 45 14.20 -25.77 22.28
N VAL A 46 15.10 -25.16 23.05
CA VAL A 46 15.44 -23.72 23.04
C VAL A 46 15.72 -23.23 21.62
N GLN A 47 14.75 -22.55 21.00
CA GLN A 47 14.93 -21.89 19.72
C GLN A 47 15.00 -20.39 19.92
N ASP A 48 16.10 -19.77 19.51
CA ASP A 48 16.18 -18.34 19.32
C ASP A 48 15.14 -17.96 18.26
N VAL A 49 14.17 -17.13 18.66
CA VAL A 49 13.14 -16.63 17.75
C VAL A 49 13.31 -15.14 17.51
N GLY A 50 13.24 -14.74 16.24
CA GLY A 50 13.32 -13.34 15.80
C GLY A 50 12.11 -12.91 14.98
N TYR A 51 11.84 -11.61 14.98
CA TYR A 51 10.84 -11.00 14.11
C TYR A 51 11.50 -10.37 12.88
N TYR A 52 10.95 -10.64 11.71
CA TYR A 52 11.42 -10.11 10.44
C TYR A 52 10.31 -9.34 9.75
N ALA A 53 10.68 -8.30 9.01
CA ALA A 53 9.74 -7.55 8.19
C ALA A 53 9.06 -8.48 7.17
N ASP A 54 7.73 -8.43 7.13
CA ASP A 54 6.93 -8.99 6.05
C ASP A 54 6.81 -7.95 4.93
N ASN A 55 6.58 -8.42 3.71
CA ASN A 55 6.30 -7.53 2.59
C ASN A 55 4.82 -7.11 2.55
N ASN A 56 3.92 -7.80 3.24
CA ASN A 56 2.50 -7.44 3.25
C ASN A 56 2.23 -6.17 4.07
N SER A 57 1.47 -5.24 3.50
CA SER A 57 0.97 -4.07 4.22
C SER A 57 -0.13 -4.47 5.20
N LEU A 58 0.01 -4.03 6.46
CA LEU A 58 -1.03 -4.19 7.46
C LEU A 58 -1.99 -2.99 7.49
N GLY A 59 -1.58 -1.88 6.88
CA GLY A 59 -2.19 -0.58 7.10
C GLY A 59 -1.89 -0.08 8.51
N GLY A 60 -2.50 1.04 8.88
CA GLY A 60 -2.21 1.72 10.14
C GLY A 60 -3.36 2.58 10.63
N ASN A 61 -3.14 3.34 11.69
CA ASN A 61 -4.19 4.13 12.35
C ASN A 61 -4.21 5.62 11.98
N LEU A 62 -3.29 6.07 11.12
CA LEU A 62 -3.26 7.44 10.59
C LEU A 62 -3.13 7.41 9.06
N LEU A 63 -4.12 7.96 8.35
CA LEU A 63 -4.12 8.13 6.90
C LEU A 63 -3.90 9.60 6.54
N THR A 64 -2.98 9.87 5.61
CA THR A 64 -2.78 11.21 5.04
C THR A 64 -2.79 11.11 3.53
N GLU A 65 -3.74 11.79 2.88
CA GLU A 65 -3.89 11.80 1.42
C GLU A 65 -4.28 13.18 0.90
N ALA A 66 -3.83 13.47 -0.32
CA ALA A 66 -4.20 14.64 -1.10
C ALA A 66 -4.23 14.26 -2.59
N SER A 67 -5.23 14.75 -3.32
CA SER A 67 -5.34 14.52 -4.76
C SER A 67 -5.71 15.81 -5.47
N MET A 68 -5.07 16.05 -6.61
CA MET A 68 -5.36 17.15 -7.52
C MET A 68 -5.69 16.57 -8.89
N GLU A 69 -6.87 16.88 -9.41
CA GLU A 69 -7.34 16.38 -10.70
C GLU A 69 -7.72 17.53 -11.63
N LEU A 70 -7.21 17.49 -12.86
CA LEU A 70 -7.58 18.39 -13.94
C LEU A 70 -8.39 17.65 -14.98
N VAL A 71 -9.68 18.00 -15.09
CA VAL A 71 -10.55 17.52 -16.16
C VAL A 71 -10.26 18.31 -17.43
N PHE A 72 -10.02 17.62 -18.53
CA PHE A 72 -9.75 18.26 -19.82
C PHE A 72 -10.52 17.56 -20.95
N PRO A 73 -10.91 18.29 -22.01
CA PRO A 73 -11.48 17.68 -23.22
C PRO A 73 -10.40 17.02 -24.08
N LEU A 74 -10.69 15.88 -24.71
CA LEU A 74 -9.76 15.20 -25.61
C LEU A 74 -9.68 15.95 -26.96
N PRO A 75 -8.49 16.39 -27.41
CA PRO A 75 -8.38 17.23 -28.61
C PRO A 75 -8.67 16.51 -29.94
N PHE A 76 -8.79 15.18 -29.93
CA PHE A 76 -8.97 14.36 -31.14
C PHE A 76 -10.32 13.62 -31.20
N VAL A 77 -11.22 13.84 -30.24
CA VAL A 77 -12.52 13.17 -30.15
C VAL A 77 -13.64 14.21 -30.22
N GLU A 78 -14.45 14.16 -31.28
CA GLU A 78 -15.53 15.13 -31.52
C GLU A 78 -16.72 14.94 -30.57
N ASP A 79 -17.20 13.70 -30.38
CA ASP A 79 -18.27 13.38 -29.42
C ASP A 79 -17.71 12.70 -28.16
N GLN A 80 -17.48 13.52 -27.15
CA GLN A 80 -16.94 13.12 -25.84
C GLN A 80 -17.99 13.17 -24.72
N ARG A 81 -19.30 13.24 -25.03
CA ARG A 81 -20.36 13.37 -24.01
C ARG A 81 -20.45 12.19 -23.05
N SER A 82 -19.99 11.02 -23.47
CA SER A 82 -19.90 9.80 -22.66
C SER A 82 -18.51 9.57 -22.09
N MET A 83 -17.56 10.48 -22.30
CA MET A 83 -16.16 10.33 -21.90
C MET A 83 -15.74 11.45 -20.96
N ARG A 84 -14.90 11.12 -19.97
CA ARG A 84 -14.27 12.09 -19.07
C ARG A 84 -12.79 11.74 -18.94
N SER A 85 -11.93 12.63 -19.40
CA SER A 85 -10.49 12.54 -19.23
C SER A 85 -10.01 13.43 -18.09
N VAL A 86 -9.06 12.89 -17.32
CA VAL A 86 -8.46 13.53 -16.15
C VAL A 86 -6.94 13.35 -16.20
N VAL A 87 -6.19 14.42 -15.93
CA VAL A 87 -4.79 14.30 -15.47
C VAL A 87 -4.81 14.45 -13.97
N PHE A 88 -4.07 13.62 -13.24
CA PHE A 88 -4.07 13.65 -11.78
C PHE A 88 -2.66 13.69 -11.19
N LEU A 89 -2.59 14.22 -9.98
CA LEU A 89 -1.45 14.13 -9.08
C LEU A 89 -1.98 13.74 -7.70
N ASP A 90 -1.54 12.60 -7.20
CA ASP A 90 -1.92 12.06 -5.91
C ASP A 90 -0.70 12.05 -4.98
N ALA A 91 -0.95 12.26 -3.70
CA ALA A 91 0.03 12.19 -2.63
C ALA A 91 -0.59 11.51 -1.42
N GLY A 92 0.11 10.57 -0.79
CA GLY A 92 -0.36 10.00 0.45
C GLY A 92 0.45 8.84 0.97
N ASN A 93 0.16 8.47 2.21
CA ASN A 93 0.60 7.22 2.84
C ASN A 93 -0.25 6.96 4.10
N VAL A 94 -0.10 5.76 4.65
CA VAL A 94 -0.61 5.35 5.95
C VAL A 94 0.55 5.24 6.94
N PHE A 95 0.26 5.52 8.21
CA PHE A 95 1.21 5.55 9.31
C PHE A 95 0.61 4.88 10.54
N ASP A 96 1.48 4.47 11.46
CA ASP A 96 1.11 4.04 12.81
C ASP A 96 1.57 5.10 13.82
N THR A 97 0.65 5.61 14.64
CA THR A 97 1.02 6.57 15.70
C THR A 97 1.84 5.94 16.81
N GLU A 98 1.69 4.62 17.00
CA GLU A 98 2.38 3.81 18.01
C GLU A 98 2.68 2.46 17.39
N CYS A 99 3.93 2.00 17.46
CA CYS A 99 4.32 0.71 16.91
C CYS A 99 3.93 -0.42 17.87
N LEU A 100 3.54 -1.56 17.29
CA LEU A 100 3.24 -2.74 18.10
C LEU A 100 4.51 -3.32 18.70
N VAL A 101 4.54 -3.46 20.03
CA VAL A 101 5.62 -4.17 20.73
C VAL A 101 5.38 -5.67 20.60
N LEU A 102 6.39 -6.40 20.12
CA LEU A 102 6.31 -7.83 19.82
C LEU A 102 6.75 -8.65 21.04
N THR A 103 5.79 -9.06 21.87
CA THR A 103 6.02 -9.55 23.25
C THR A 103 6.67 -10.94 23.40
N GLU A 104 7.06 -11.62 22.32
CA GLU A 104 7.61 -13.00 22.37
C GLU A 104 9.00 -13.17 21.74
N GLY A 105 9.81 -12.11 21.69
CA GLY A 105 11.19 -12.16 21.21
C GLY A 105 12.17 -12.73 22.25
N ASN A 106 12.16 -14.04 22.47
CA ASN A 106 13.22 -14.71 23.24
C ASN A 106 14.35 -15.14 22.30
N GLY A 107 15.44 -14.37 22.23
CA GLY A 107 16.76 -14.95 21.91
C GLY A 107 17.75 -14.17 21.04
N ALA A 108 17.34 -13.29 20.11
CA ALA A 108 18.35 -12.63 19.24
C ALA A 108 18.08 -11.21 18.75
N SER A 109 17.15 -10.49 19.37
CA SER A 109 17.13 -9.02 19.28
C SER A 109 16.89 -8.48 20.68
N ASP A 110 17.78 -7.59 21.14
CA ASP A 110 17.69 -6.90 22.43
C ASP A 110 16.47 -5.94 22.51
N SER A 111 15.67 -5.87 21.44
CA SER A 111 14.48 -5.04 21.28
C SER A 111 13.32 -5.86 20.74
N ASN A 112 12.15 -5.77 21.39
CA ASN A 112 10.87 -6.26 20.90
C ASN A 112 10.22 -5.31 19.88
N ASP A 113 11.05 -4.49 19.21
CA ASP A 113 10.60 -3.44 18.31
C ASP A 113 10.16 -4.04 16.97
N HIS A 114 9.14 -3.43 16.39
CA HIS A 114 8.61 -3.88 15.11
C HIS A 114 9.59 -3.54 13.98
N PRO A 115 10.13 -4.52 13.24
CA PRO A 115 11.29 -4.35 12.35
C PRO A 115 11.06 -3.42 11.16
N SER A 116 9.81 -3.17 10.78
CA SER A 116 9.40 -2.35 9.63
C SER A 116 8.44 -1.21 10.00
N CYS A 117 8.27 -0.92 11.29
CA CYS A 117 7.37 0.16 11.74
C CYS A 117 8.17 1.41 12.10
N VAL A 118 7.65 2.56 11.70
CA VAL A 118 8.15 3.88 12.11
C VAL A 118 7.01 4.58 12.84
N GLU A 119 7.27 5.03 14.07
CA GLU A 119 6.25 5.69 14.90
C GLU A 119 5.96 7.11 14.43
N GLY A 120 4.67 7.41 14.32
CA GLY A 120 4.15 8.73 14.01
C GLY A 120 4.15 9.07 12.53
N PHE A 121 3.91 10.35 12.26
CA PHE A 121 3.91 10.89 10.90
C PHE A 121 5.33 11.21 10.45
N ASP A 122 5.73 10.67 9.29
CA ASP A 122 6.97 11.03 8.60
C ASP A 122 6.69 11.51 7.18
N ALA A 123 7.00 12.79 6.92
CA ALA A 123 6.83 13.38 5.59
C ALA A 123 7.69 12.71 4.50
N ASN A 124 8.82 12.11 4.87
CA ASN A 124 9.69 11.38 3.93
C ASN A 124 9.08 10.05 3.49
N GLU A 125 8.03 9.59 4.15
CA GLU A 125 7.29 8.40 3.76
C GLU A 125 6.10 8.72 2.84
N ILE A 126 5.76 9.99 2.57
CA ILE A 126 4.69 10.32 1.63
C ILE A 126 5.04 9.84 0.22
N ARG A 127 4.11 9.12 -0.40
CA ARG A 127 4.24 8.62 -1.78
C ARG A 127 3.45 9.48 -2.74
N LEU A 128 3.99 9.64 -3.94
CA LEU A 128 3.48 10.51 -4.98
C LEU A 128 3.22 9.70 -6.24
N GLY A 129 2.06 9.91 -6.84
CA GLY A 129 1.64 9.27 -8.08
C GLY A 129 1.06 10.29 -9.05
N THR A 130 1.29 10.13 -10.33
CA THR A 130 0.66 10.98 -11.36
C THR A 130 0.30 10.16 -12.57
N GLY A 131 -0.66 10.64 -13.34
CA GLY A 131 -1.08 9.92 -14.53
C GLY A 131 -2.28 10.52 -15.21
N VAL A 132 -2.88 9.70 -16.05
CA VAL A 132 -4.10 10.03 -16.79
C VAL A 132 -5.16 8.98 -16.53
N SER A 133 -6.41 9.42 -16.47
CA SER A 133 -7.56 8.55 -16.33
C SER A 133 -8.61 8.90 -17.38
N LEU A 134 -9.24 7.87 -17.94
CA LEU A 134 -10.35 7.99 -18.89
C LEU A 134 -11.53 7.18 -18.37
N THR A 135 -12.60 7.86 -18.02
CA THR A 135 -13.89 7.22 -17.72
C THR A 135 -14.79 7.27 -18.95
N TRP A 136 -15.26 6.12 -19.38
CA TRP A 136 -16.24 5.96 -20.46
C TRP A 136 -17.53 5.38 -19.89
N VAL A 137 -18.63 6.13 -20.03
CA VAL A 137 -19.97 5.66 -19.70
C VAL A 137 -20.46 4.73 -20.81
N THR A 138 -20.53 3.44 -20.51
CA THR A 138 -20.98 2.39 -21.43
C THR A 138 -22.42 1.95 -21.10
N ALA A 139 -23.00 1.06 -21.92
CA ALA A 139 -24.34 0.50 -21.68
C ALA A 139 -24.45 -0.31 -20.38
N ILE A 140 -23.34 -0.85 -19.87
CA ILE A 140 -23.28 -1.70 -18.67
C ILE A 140 -22.76 -0.96 -17.43
N GLY A 141 -22.35 0.30 -17.58
CA GLY A 141 -21.87 1.15 -16.50
C GLY A 141 -20.60 1.94 -16.83
N PRO A 142 -20.08 2.71 -15.87
CA PRO A 142 -18.82 3.44 -16.04
C PRO A 142 -17.64 2.48 -16.07
N LEU A 143 -16.85 2.57 -17.15
CA LEU A 143 -15.58 1.89 -17.30
C LEU A 143 -14.46 2.93 -17.20
N THR A 144 -13.60 2.82 -16.20
CA THR A 144 -12.47 3.72 -16.00
C THR A 144 -11.17 2.99 -16.27
N PHE A 145 -10.33 3.61 -17.09
CA PHE A 145 -8.95 3.19 -17.32
C PHE A 145 -8.02 4.22 -16.70
N THR A 146 -7.04 3.76 -15.94
CA THR A 146 -6.06 4.60 -15.26
C THR A 146 -4.68 4.16 -15.67
N PHE A 147 -3.89 5.09 -16.19
CA PHE A 147 -2.47 4.91 -16.47
C PHE A 147 -1.69 5.82 -15.54
N ALA A 148 -0.95 5.22 -14.62
CA ALA A 148 -0.30 5.90 -13.53
C ALA A 148 1.20 5.61 -13.50
N ARG A 149 1.95 6.53 -12.89
CA ARG A 149 3.37 6.38 -12.62
C ARG A 149 3.66 6.85 -11.20
N SER A 150 4.31 6.00 -10.41
CA SER A 150 4.91 6.37 -9.14
C SER A 150 6.09 7.31 -9.36
N LEU A 151 6.13 8.41 -8.59
CA LEU A 151 7.16 9.46 -8.74
C LEU A 151 8.32 9.30 -7.76
N ASN A 152 8.09 8.69 -6.60
CA ASN A 152 9.08 8.51 -5.53
C ASN A 152 8.91 7.15 -4.80
N SER A 153 8.69 6.06 -5.53
CA SER A 153 8.66 4.72 -4.94
C SER A 153 10.01 4.32 -4.33
N LYS A 154 9.97 3.58 -3.22
CA LYS A 154 11.10 2.93 -2.56
C LYS A 154 11.15 1.44 -2.92
N ASP A 155 12.25 0.77 -2.57
CA ASP A 155 12.50 -0.63 -2.94
C ASP A 155 11.47 -1.61 -2.38
N ASP A 156 10.81 -1.26 -1.28
CA ASP A 156 9.77 -2.07 -0.67
C ASP A 156 8.40 -1.83 -1.32
N ASP A 157 8.15 -0.67 -1.93
CA ASP A 157 6.82 -0.32 -2.46
C ASP A 157 6.41 -1.20 -3.65
N GLU A 158 5.13 -1.61 -3.64
CA GLU A 158 4.53 -2.29 -4.79
C GLU A 158 3.84 -1.27 -5.70
N THR A 159 4.26 -1.23 -6.98
CA THR A 159 3.76 -0.28 -7.99
C THR A 159 2.86 -0.95 -9.01
N GLU A 160 1.79 -0.27 -9.41
CA GLU A 160 0.85 -0.72 -10.46
C GLU A 160 0.66 0.40 -11.49
N GLY A 161 1.03 0.13 -12.75
CA GLY A 161 1.08 1.15 -13.80
C GLY A 161 -0.23 1.31 -14.58
N PHE A 162 -1.05 0.26 -14.62
CA PHE A 162 -2.32 0.25 -15.33
C PHE A 162 -3.40 -0.42 -14.50
N GLU A 163 -4.47 0.30 -14.25
CA GLU A 163 -5.64 -0.21 -13.54
C GLU A 163 -6.90 0.03 -14.37
N PHE A 164 -7.86 -0.89 -14.32
CA PHE A 164 -9.18 -0.69 -14.89
C PHE A 164 -10.27 -1.07 -13.89
N SER A 165 -11.36 -0.33 -13.89
CA SER A 165 -12.53 -0.60 -13.05
C SER A 165 -13.80 -0.55 -13.87
N LEU A 166 -14.66 -1.56 -13.75
CA LEU A 166 -15.96 -1.63 -14.43
C LEU A 166 -17.08 -1.69 -13.40
N GLY A 167 -17.75 -0.54 -13.19
CA GLY A 167 -18.76 -0.42 -12.13
C GLY A 167 -18.18 -0.60 -10.72
N GLN A 168 -18.98 -0.27 -9.70
CA GLN A 168 -18.64 -0.56 -8.32
C GLN A 168 -19.31 -1.88 -7.93
N VAL A 169 -18.53 -2.93 -7.69
CA VAL A 169 -19.03 -4.11 -6.98
C VAL A 169 -19.08 -3.73 -5.50
N PHE A 170 -20.29 -3.69 -4.94
CA PHE A 170 -20.55 -3.40 -3.53
C PHE A 170 -20.07 -4.55 -2.64
#